data_AF-A0A1F8QJ04-F1
#
_entry.id   AF-A0A1F8QJ04-F1
#
_cell.length_a   1.000
_cell.length_b   1.000
_cell.length_c   1.000
_cell.angle_alpha   90.00
_cell.angle_beta   90.00
_cell.angle_gamma   90.00
#
_symmetry.space_group_name_H-M   'P 1'
#
loop_
_entity.id
_entity.type
_entity.pdbx_description
1 polymer ?
#
loop_
_entity_poly.entity_id
_entity_poly.type
_entity_poly.pdbx_seq_one_letter_code
_entity_poly.pdbx_strand_id
1 'polypeptide(L)'
;MRYVILVITLVLLAYLVMEFNSRTAELNRLRSDREAVSARLDSKRATKAALEAEIGYASSDAAAMKWGYENHMARPGDFIIVPVQAEKVTPTPAPRVVITTPEVSSWQRWLSLFIDSSDLAP
;
A
#
# COMPACT_ATOMS: atom_id res chain seq x y z
N MET A 1 -23.70 -61.56 -3.72
CA MET A 1 -24.42 -60.30 -4.00
C MET A 1 -23.88 -59.10 -3.18
N ARG A 2 -23.87 -59.13 -1.84
CA ARG A 2 -23.43 -57.97 -1.01
C ARG A 2 -22.03 -57.42 -1.33
N TYR A 3 -21.05 -58.30 -1.52
CA TYR A 3 -19.68 -57.90 -1.85
C TYR A 3 -19.53 -57.33 -3.27
N VAL A 4 -20.33 -57.82 -4.22
CA VAL A 4 -20.32 -57.31 -5.60
C VAL A 4 -20.83 -55.88 -5.65
N ILE A 5 -21.89 -55.57 -4.90
CA ILE A 5 -22.42 -54.21 -4.78
C ILE A 5 -21.37 -53.29 -4.16
N LEU A 6 -20.71 -53.70 -3.09
CA LEU A 6 -19.65 -52.90 -2.46
C LEU A 6 -18.50 -52.59 -3.42
N VAL A 7 -18.03 -53.57 -4.20
CA VAL A 7 -16.96 -53.38 -5.18
C VAL A 7 -17.40 -52.43 -6.29
N ILE A 8 -18.62 -52.58 -6.81
CA ILE A 8 -19.17 -51.68 -7.85
C ILE A 8 -19.25 -50.26 -7.32
N THR A 9 -19.80 -50.06 -6.11
CA THR A 9 -19.90 -48.72 -5.51
C THR A 9 -18.54 -48.09 -5.31
N LEU A 10 -17.54 -48.87 -4.88
CA LEU A 10 -16.17 -48.39 -4.69
C LEU A 10 -15.54 -47.92 -6.01
N VAL A 11 -15.70 -48.70 -7.08
CA VAL A 11 -15.20 -48.34 -8.42
C VAL A 11 -15.88 -47.09 -8.95
N LEU A 12 -17.19 -46.97 -8.77
CA LEU A 12 -17.97 -45.81 -9.18
C LEU A 12 -17.56 -44.55 -8.41
N LEU A 13 -17.30 -44.69 -7.10
CA LEU A 13 -16.81 -43.59 -6.26
C LEU A 13 -15.43 -43.12 -6.72
N ALA A 14 -14.51 -44.05 -6.98
CA ALA A 14 -13.17 -43.73 -7.47
C ALA A 14 -13.21 -43.02 -8.83
N TYR A 15 -14.06 -43.47 -9.74
CA TYR A 15 -14.27 -42.83 -11.04
C TYR A 15 -14.81 -41.40 -10.89
N LEU A 16 -15.81 -41.20 -10.01
CA LEU A 16 -16.39 -39.88 -9.76
C LEU A 16 -15.36 -38.89 -9.19
N VAL A 17 -14.52 -39.35 -8.25
CA VAL A 17 -13.44 -38.52 -7.69
C VAL A 17 -12.44 -38.13 -8.77
N MET A 18 -12.08 -39.03 -9.68
CA MET A 18 -11.15 -38.76 -10.77
C MET A 18 -11.73 -37.77 -11.80
N GLU A 19 -12.98 -37.96 -12.20
CA GLU A 19 -13.70 -37.06 -13.10
C GLU A 19 -13.85 -35.67 -12.48
N PHE A 20 -14.30 -35.60 -11.22
CA PHE A 20 -14.45 -34.34 -10.49
C PHE A 20 -13.12 -33.61 -10.32
N ASN A 21 -12.03 -34.33 -9.99
CA ASN A 21 -10.70 -33.73 -9.85
C ASN A 21 -10.21 -33.16 -11.17
N SER A 22 -10.32 -33.91 -12.27
CA SER A 22 -9.81 -33.49 -13.57
C SER A 22 -10.52 -32.23 -14.07
N ARG A 23 -11.86 -32.20 -13.98
CA ARG A 23 -12.68 -31.07 -14.40
C ARG A 23 -12.45 -29.83 -13.53
N THR A 24 -12.25 -30.02 -12.23
CA THR A 24 -11.94 -28.92 -11.30
C THR A 24 -10.54 -28.34 -11.55
N ALA A 25 -9.55 -29.18 -11.84
CA ALA A 25 -8.21 -28.74 -12.16
C ALA A 25 -8.16 -27.88 -13.43
N GLU A 26 -8.90 -28.27 -14.47
CA GLU A 26 -8.99 -27.50 -15.72
C GLU A 26 -9.67 -26.14 -15.51
N LEU A 27 -10.76 -26.10 -14.74
CA LEU A 27 -11.45 -24.85 -14.40
C LEU A 27 -10.58 -23.90 -13.57
N ASN A 28 -9.83 -24.44 -12.61
CA ASN A 28 -8.93 -23.66 -11.76
C ASN A 28 -7.76 -23.07 -12.56
N ARG A 29 -7.19 -23.85 -13.49
CA ARG A 29 -6.16 -23.36 -14.41
C ARG A 29 -6.69 -22.21 -15.27
N LEU A 30 -7.86 -22.36 -15.88
CA LEU A 30 -8.44 -21.33 -16.74
C LEU A 30 -8.81 -20.05 -15.97
N ARG A 31 -9.24 -20.19 -14.71
CA ARG A 31 -9.46 -19.05 -13.80
C ARG A 31 -8.16 -18.34 -13.46
N SER A 32 -7.11 -19.07 -13.12
CA SER A 32 -5.79 -18.51 -12.81
C SER A 32 -5.20 -17.74 -14.01
N ASP A 33 -5.33 -18.30 -15.22
CA ASP A 33 -4.88 -17.63 -16.45
C ASP A 33 -5.64 -16.32 -16.69
N ARG A 34 -6.96 -16.30 -16.47
CA ARG A 34 -7.77 -15.07 -16.57
C ARG A 34 -7.37 -14.02 -15.53
N GLU A 35 -7.17 -14.44 -14.29
CA GLU A 35 -6.85 -13.57 -13.16
C GLU A 35 -5.47 -12.91 -13.33
N ALA A 36 -4.50 -13.65 -13.87
CA ALA A 36 -3.19 -13.11 -14.23
C ALA A 36 -3.28 -12.06 -15.34
N VAL A 37 -4.15 -12.26 -16.34
CA VAL A 37 -4.35 -11.30 -17.44
C VAL A 37 -5.11 -10.07 -16.97
N SER A 38 -6.14 -10.21 -16.14
CA SER A 38 -6.89 -9.06 -15.59
C SER A 38 -6.00 -8.18 -14.72
N ALA A 39 -5.17 -8.77 -13.85
CA ALA A 39 -4.23 -8.00 -13.03
C ALA A 39 -3.23 -7.17 -13.87
N ARG A 40 -2.78 -7.72 -15.01
CA ARG A 40 -1.92 -7.00 -15.96
C ARG A 40 -2.66 -5.87 -16.70
N LEU A 41 -3.95 -6.00 -16.94
CA LEU A 41 -4.76 -4.95 -17.56
C LEU A 41 -5.08 -3.83 -16.58
N ASP A 42 -5.39 -4.16 -15.33
CA ASP A 42 -5.73 -3.17 -14.30
C ASP A 42 -4.54 -2.29 -13.96
N SER A 43 -3.34 -2.88 -13.82
CA SER A 43 -2.10 -2.11 -13.63
C SER A 43 -1.83 -1.15 -14.80
N LYS A 44 -2.00 -1.60 -16.06
CA LYS A 44 -1.82 -0.74 -17.24
C LYS A 44 -2.85 0.39 -17.32
N ARG A 45 -4.10 0.13 -16.94
CA ARG A 45 -5.16 1.15 -16.90
C ARG A 45 -4.89 2.21 -15.84
N ALA A 46 -4.44 1.80 -14.65
CA ALA A 46 -4.06 2.72 -13.58
C ALA A 46 -2.91 3.65 -14.01
N THR A 47 -1.85 3.09 -14.61
CA THR A 47 -0.74 3.88 -15.14
C THR A 47 -1.20 4.84 -16.24
N LYS A 48 -2.04 4.39 -17.17
CA LYS A 48 -2.57 5.25 -18.24
C LYS A 48 -3.36 6.43 -17.67
N ALA A 49 -4.25 6.19 -16.70
CA ALA A 49 -5.04 7.26 -16.08
C ALA A 49 -4.16 8.30 -15.35
N ALA A 50 -3.11 7.85 -14.65
CA ALA A 50 -2.15 8.74 -14.02
C ALA A 50 -1.40 9.60 -15.04
N LEU A 51 -0.93 8.99 -16.14
CA LEU A 51 -0.25 9.71 -17.22
C LEU A 51 -1.18 10.70 -17.94
N GLU A 52 -2.44 10.34 -18.18
CA GLU A 52 -3.43 11.24 -18.78
C GLU A 52 -3.71 12.45 -17.88
N ALA A 53 -3.77 12.26 -16.56
CA ALA A 53 -3.92 13.35 -15.60
C ALA A 53 -2.69 14.29 -15.60
N GLU A 54 -1.48 13.73 -15.67
CA GLU A 54 -0.24 14.51 -15.74
C GLU A 54 -0.13 15.30 -17.04
N ILE A 55 -0.48 14.70 -18.18
CA ILE A 55 -0.55 15.39 -19.48
C ILE A 55 -1.59 16.53 -19.43
N GLY A 56 -2.77 16.27 -18.86
CA GLY A 56 -3.80 17.28 -18.68
C GLY A 56 -3.28 18.47 -17.85
N TYR A 57 -2.62 18.21 -16.73
CA TYR A 57 -2.00 19.25 -15.91
C TYR A 57 -0.87 19.98 -16.65
N ALA A 58 0.05 19.26 -17.29
CA ALA A 58 1.16 19.85 -18.03
C ALA A 58 0.70 20.74 -19.19
N SER A 59 -0.45 20.42 -19.81
CA SER A 59 -1.07 21.24 -20.86
C SER A 59 -1.86 22.44 -20.34
N SER A 60 -2.07 22.55 -19.03
CA SER A 60 -2.86 23.63 -18.43
C SER A 60 -2.09 24.95 -18.32
N ASP A 61 -2.82 26.07 -18.35
CA ASP A 61 -2.26 27.41 -18.16
C ASP A 61 -1.55 27.58 -16.81
N ALA A 62 -2.00 26.87 -15.77
CA ALA A 62 -1.38 26.88 -14.45
C ALA A 62 0.03 26.27 -14.48
N ALA A 63 0.23 25.18 -15.21
CA ALA A 63 1.56 24.57 -15.39
C ALA A 63 2.47 25.47 -16.23
N ALA A 64 1.94 26.09 -17.30
CA ALA A 64 2.70 27.05 -18.11
C ALA A 64 3.12 28.28 -17.29
N MET A 65 2.24 28.81 -16.44
CA MET A 65 2.55 29.93 -15.54
C MET A 65 3.60 29.53 -14.49
N LYS A 66 3.45 28.36 -13.84
CA LYS A 66 4.42 27.85 -12.86
C LYS A 66 5.81 27.69 -13.48
N TRP A 67 5.89 27.09 -14.68
CA TRP A 67 7.15 26.95 -15.41
C TRP A 67 7.74 28.32 -15.77
N GLY A 68 6.91 29.28 -16.17
CA GLY A 68 7.33 30.66 -16.44
C GLY A 68 7.99 31.30 -15.21
N TYR A 69 7.39 31.18 -14.03
CA TYR A 69 7.98 31.68 -12.79
C TYR A 69 9.31 31.00 -12.43
N GLU A 70 9.39 29.67 -12.55
CA GLU A 70 10.64 28.92 -12.29
C GLU A 70 11.77 29.31 -13.25
N ASN A 71 11.43 29.66 -14.50
CA ASN A 71 12.39 30.09 -15.53
C ASN A 71 12.57 31.61 -15.60
N HIS A 72 12.07 32.37 -14.61
CA HIS A 72 12.17 33.83 -14.53
C HIS A 72 11.58 34.57 -15.75
N MET A 73 10.62 33.95 -16.44
CA MET A 73 9.91 34.54 -17.57
C MET A 73 8.70 35.32 -17.07
N ALA A 74 8.74 36.65 -17.18
CA ALA A 74 7.61 37.53 -16.91
C ALA A 74 6.77 37.75 -18.18
N ARG A 75 5.44 37.80 -18.04
CA ARG A 75 4.55 38.32 -19.09
C ARG A 75 4.61 39.87 -19.10
N PRO A 76 4.26 40.54 -20.21
CA PRO A 76 4.16 42.00 -20.23
C PRO A 76 3.15 42.47 -19.17
N GLY A 77 3.62 43.23 -18.17
CA GLY A 77 2.81 43.74 -17.06
C GLY A 77 2.94 42.99 -15.72
N ASP A 78 3.75 41.92 -15.65
CA ASP A 78 3.98 41.16 -14.42
C ASP A 78 5.16 41.75 -13.60
N PHE A 79 4.97 41.91 -12.28
CA PHE A 79 6.01 42.37 -11.37
C PHE A 79 6.55 41.18 -10.56
N ILE A 80 7.72 40.65 -10.97
CA ILE A 80 8.40 39.58 -10.22
C ILE A 80 8.98 40.16 -8.93
N ILE A 81 8.40 39.79 -7.78
CA ILE A 81 8.92 40.13 -6.45
C ILE A 81 9.68 38.91 -5.91
N VAL A 82 11.01 38.98 -5.87
CA VAL A 82 11.86 37.97 -5.22
C VAL A 82 12.10 38.41 -3.77
N PRO A 83 11.58 37.69 -2.75
CA PRO A 83 11.85 38.02 -1.36
C PRO A 83 13.30 37.67 -1.03
N VAL A 84 14.10 38.69 -0.73
CA VAL A 84 15.44 38.51 -0.16
C VAL A 84 15.26 38.19 1.32
N GLN A 85 15.80 37.07 1.79
CA GLN A 85 15.73 36.73 3.21
C GLN A 85 16.50 37.78 4.03
N ALA A 86 15.85 38.37 5.03
CA ALA A 86 16.53 39.21 5.99
C ALA A 86 17.54 38.34 6.75
N GLU A 87 18.82 38.69 6.65
CA GLU A 87 19.86 38.03 7.41
C GLU A 87 19.56 38.16 8.91
N LYS A 88 19.59 37.01 9.60
CA LYS A 88 19.53 36.80 11.06
C LYS A 88 18.14 36.67 11.66
N VAL A 89 17.62 35.45 11.58
CA VAL A 89 16.69 34.92 12.58
C VAL A 89 17.51 34.54 13.81
N THR A 90 17.40 35.31 14.90
CA THR A 90 17.93 34.88 16.21
C THR A 90 17.10 33.69 16.67
N PRO A 91 17.69 32.49 16.87
CA PRO A 91 16.92 31.34 17.34
C PRO A 91 16.49 31.57 18.80
N THR A 92 15.19 31.60 19.05
CA THR A 92 14.64 31.51 20.39
C THR A 92 15.08 30.18 21.01
N PRO A 93 15.64 30.15 22.23
CA PRO A 93 16.06 28.90 22.87
C PRO A 93 14.83 28.00 23.08
N ALA A 94 14.91 26.78 22.55
CA ALA A 94 13.86 25.77 22.71
C ALA A 94 13.73 25.39 24.20
N PRO A 95 12.52 25.29 24.75
CA PRO A 95 12.33 24.84 26.12
C PRO A 95 12.85 23.41 26.29
N ARG A 96 13.65 23.19 27.32
CA ARG A 96 14.21 21.88 27.66
C ARG A 96 13.08 20.97 28.14
N VAL A 97 12.82 19.89 27.41
CA VAL A 97 11.86 18.86 27.81
C VAL A 97 12.40 18.17 29.06
N VAL A 98 11.71 18.31 30.19
CA VAL A 98 11.96 17.51 31.39
C VAL A 98 11.32 16.16 31.13
N ILE A 99 12.13 15.13 30.89
CA ILE A 99 11.65 13.77 30.76
C ILE A 99 11.37 13.28 32.18
N THR A 100 10.10 13.30 32.58
CA THR A 100 9.65 12.60 33.79
C THR A 100 9.71 11.10 33.50
N THR A 101 10.66 10.40 34.10
CA THR A 101 10.69 8.94 34.07
C THR A 101 9.41 8.41 34.74
N PRO A 102 8.61 7.54 34.08
CA PRO A 102 7.43 6.98 34.71
C PRO A 102 7.86 6.15 35.93
N GLU A 103 7.28 6.45 37.09
CA GLU A 103 7.54 5.71 38.32
C GLU A 103 6.89 4.33 38.21
N VAL A 104 7.70 3.31 37.91
CA VAL A 104 7.21 1.92 37.82
C VAL A 104 6.94 1.40 39.23
N SER A 105 5.69 1.02 39.48
CA SER A 105 5.27 0.48 40.78
C SER A 105 6.02 -0.82 41.13
N SER A 106 6.24 -1.06 42.43
CA SER A 106 7.06 -2.19 42.90
C SER A 106 6.57 -3.57 42.43
N TRP A 107 5.27 -3.73 42.20
CA TRP A 107 4.70 -4.99 41.73
C TRP A 107 4.92 -5.22 40.23
N GLN A 108 4.91 -4.17 39.40
CA GLN A 108 5.24 -4.26 37.97
C GLN A 108 6.70 -4.68 37.76
N ARG A 109 7.62 -4.18 38.61
CA ARG A 109 9.02 -4.61 38.62
C ARG A 109 9.22 -6.08 39.00
N TRP A 110 8.33 -6.63 39.82
CA TRP A 110 8.40 -8.05 40.18
C TRP A 110 7.89 -8.93 39.04
N LEU A 111 6.80 -8.53 38.38
CA LEU A 111 6.23 -9.27 37.26
C LEU A 111 7.17 -9.32 36.04
N SER A 112 7.95 -8.26 35.78
CA SER A 112 8.92 -8.20 34.69
C SER A 112 10.09 -9.19 34.82
N LEU A 113 10.24 -9.88 35.95
CA LEU A 113 11.21 -10.97 36.10
C LEU A 113 10.74 -12.26 35.40
N PHE A 114 9.45 -12.36 35.12
CA PHE A 114 8.82 -13.56 34.55
C PHE A 114 8.31 -13.35 33.12
N ILE A 115 8.20 -12.10 32.66
CA ILE A 115 7.64 -11.72 31.36
C ILE A 115 8.55 -10.66 30.74
N ASP A 116 8.80 -10.73 29.42
CA ASP A 116 9.60 -9.72 28.73
C ASP A 116 8.92 -8.35 28.83
N SER A 117 9.70 -7.34 29.21
CA SER A 117 9.23 -6.03 29.68
C SER A 117 8.50 -5.18 28.63
N SER A 118 8.42 -5.65 27.38
CA SER A 118 7.69 -4.99 26.28
C SER A 118 6.17 -5.21 26.31
N ASP A 119 5.66 -6.20 27.03
CA ASP A 119 4.23 -6.58 27.00
C ASP A 119 3.39 -5.96 28.13
N LEU A 120 4.00 -5.17 29.03
CA LEU A 120 3.34 -4.62 30.23
C LEU A 120 3.19 -3.08 30.21
N ALA A 121 3.43 -2.44 29.08
CA ALA A 121 3.13 -1.01 28.90
C ALA A 121 1.68 -0.83 28.39
N PRO A 122 0.88 0.11 28.93
CA PRO A 122 -0.33 0.57 28.26
C PRO A 122 -0.02 1.38 27.00
#